data_AF-A0A6L6XJ69-F1
#
_entry.id   AF-A0A6L6XJ69-F1
#
_cell.length_a   1.000
_cell.length_b   1.000
_cell.length_c   1.000
_cell.angle_alpha   90.00
_cell.angle_beta   90.00
_cell.angle_gamma   90.00
#
_symmetry.space_group_name_H-M   'P 1'
#
loop_
_entity.id
_entity.type
_entity.pdbx_description
1 polymer ?
#
loop_
_entity_poly.entity_id
_entity_poly.type
_entity_poly.pdbx_seq_one_letter_code
_entity_poly.pdbx_strand_id
1 'polypeptide(L)' 'MLVNLINISYCAMKILPYQNEHFSEYRTKSVQEFRFELSQGIRSQIFFATFVKNIETHIKSNAMTKTLKQLIHQQVYHL' A
#
# COMPACT_ATOMS: atom_id res chain seq x y z
N MET A 1 13.60 -13.18 22.02
CA MET A 1 12.82 -12.07 22.65
C MET A 1 11.62 -11.69 21.76
N LEU A 2 10.72 -12.64 21.48
CA LEU A 2 9.60 -12.47 20.55
C LEU A 2 8.50 -11.54 21.10
N VAL A 3 8.28 -11.60 22.41
CA VAL A 3 7.31 -10.77 23.13
C VAL A 3 7.60 -9.27 22.92
N ASN A 4 8.88 -8.86 22.94
CA ASN A 4 9.24 -7.46 22.75
C ASN A 4 8.96 -6.98 21.32
N LEU A 5 9.19 -7.83 20.30
CA LEU A 5 8.91 -7.45 18.92
C LEU A 5 7.41 -7.28 18.66
N ILE A 6 6.58 -8.16 19.22
CA ILE A 6 5.12 -8.06 19.13
C ILE A 6 4.64 -6.77 19.79
N ASN A 7 5.16 -6.45 20.99
CA ASN A 7 4.81 -5.23 21.71
C ASN A 7 5.24 -3.96 20.95
N ILE A 8 6.46 -3.93 20.41
CA ILE A 8 6.95 -2.81 19.59
C ILE A 8 6.07 -2.64 18.35
N SER A 9 5.74 -3.75 17.66
CA SER A 9 4.89 -3.72 16.46
C SER A 9 3.49 -3.20 16.78
N TYR A 10 2.92 -3.61 17.90
CA TYR A 10 1.62 -3.13 18.36
C TYR A 10 1.65 -1.64 18.70
N CYS A 11 2.68 -1.16 19.40
CA CYS A 11 2.87 0.26 19.69
C CYS A 11 3.02 1.08 18.41
N ALA A 12 3.81 0.61 17.44
CA ALA A 12 3.97 1.27 16.15
C ALA A 12 2.64 1.40 15.40
N MET A 13 1.83 0.34 15.39
CA MET A 13 0.50 0.37 14.77
C MET A 13 -0.46 1.36 15.44
N LYS A 14 -0.34 1.57 16.76
CA LYS A 14 -1.15 2.58 17.47
C LYS A 14 -0.71 4.02 17.16
N ILE A 15 0.58 4.25 17.00
CA ILE A 15 1.13 5.61 16.80
C ILE A 15 0.98 6.06 15.34
N LEU A 16 1.07 5.14 14.39
CA LEU A 16 1.07 5.43 12.95
C LEU A 16 -0.12 6.29 12.47
N PRO A 17 -1.39 6.06 12.91
CA PRO A 17 -2.54 6.92 12.57
C PRO A 17 -2.43 8.39 12.99
N TYR A 18 -1.55 8.71 13.94
CA TYR A 18 -1.31 10.06 14.43
C TYR A 18 -0.18 10.77 13.69
N GLN A 19 0.71 10.02 13.03
CA GLN A 19 1.87 10.55 12.31
C GLN A 19 1.56 10.94 10.87
N ASN A 20 0.49 10.38 10.28
CA ASN A 20 0.13 10.62 8.89
C ASN A 20 -1.38 10.89 8.77
N GLU A 21 -1.75 12.03 8.19
CA GLU A 21 -3.15 12.44 8.01
C GLU A 21 -3.95 11.46 7.16
N HIS A 22 -3.32 10.76 6.21
CA HIS A 22 -3.94 9.71 5.42
C HIS A 22 -4.53 8.60 6.31
N PHE A 23 -3.93 8.35 7.48
CA PHE A 23 -4.41 7.34 8.43
C PHE A 23 -5.23 7.93 9.58
N SER A 24 -5.61 9.22 9.53
CA SER A 24 -6.31 9.89 10.62
C SER A 24 -7.66 9.23 10.97
N GLU A 25 -8.34 8.65 9.99
CA GLU A 25 -9.60 7.91 10.19
C GLU A 25 -9.43 6.66 11.07
N TYR A 26 -8.21 6.15 11.24
CA TYR A 26 -7.91 4.96 12.05
C TYR A 26 -7.53 5.27 13.50
N ARG A 27 -7.51 6.55 13.91
CA ARG A 27 -7.15 6.95 15.29
C ARG A 27 -8.10 6.40 16.34
N THR A 28 -9.39 6.28 15.99
CA THR A 28 -10.46 5.75 16.86
C THR A 28 -10.78 4.28 16.60
N LYS A 29 -10.18 3.68 15.56
CA LYS A 29 -10.41 2.30 15.15
C LYS A 29 -9.55 1.33 15.95
N SER A 30 -9.93 0.05 15.90
CA SER A 30 -9.13 -1.00 16.54
C SER A 30 -7.79 -1.20 15.79
N VAL A 31 -6.74 -1.57 16.52
CA VAL A 31 -5.43 -1.90 15.93
C VAL A 31 -5.55 -3.07 14.94
N GLN A 32 -6.47 -4.01 15.18
CA GLN A 32 -6.68 -5.16 14.31
C GLN A 32 -7.32 -4.75 12.98
N GLU A 33 -8.30 -3.86 13.01
CA GLU A 33 -8.93 -3.28 11.82
C GLU A 33 -7.92 -2.47 11.01
N PHE A 34 -7.17 -1.57 11.68
CA PHE A 34 -6.12 -0.79 11.01
C PHE A 34 -5.07 -1.69 10.36
N ARG A 35 -4.63 -2.74 11.06
CA ARG A 35 -3.69 -3.73 10.51
C ARG A 35 -4.27 -4.45 9.30
N PHE A 36 -5.55 -4.80 9.33
CA PHE A 36 -6.20 -5.47 8.21
C PHE A 36 -6.20 -4.57 6.98
N GLU A 37 -6.69 -3.33 7.10
CA GLU A 37 -6.73 -2.38 5.99
C GLU A 37 -5.34 -2.05 5.45
N LEU A 38 -4.37 -1.80 6.34
CA LEU A 38 -2.97 -1.60 5.95
C LEU A 38 -2.42 -2.80 5.17
N SER A 39 -2.76 -4.03 5.60
CA SER A 39 -2.34 -5.25 4.92
C SER A 39 -2.97 -5.39 3.53
N GLN A 40 -4.24 -4.99 3.37
CA GLN A 40 -4.90 -4.98 2.06
C GLN A 40 -4.25 -3.94 1.13
N GLY A 41 -3.96 -2.74 1.64
CA GLY A 41 -3.24 -1.71 0.89
C GLY A 41 -1.89 -2.19 0.38
N ILE A 42 -1.08 -2.81 1.25
CA ILE A 42 0.22 -3.39 0.88
C ILE A 42 0.06 -4.50 -0.17
N ARG A 43 -0.91 -5.42 0.01
CA ARG A 43 -1.16 -6.50 -0.96
C ARG A 43 -1.54 -5.96 -2.33
N SER A 44 -2.38 -4.93 -2.38
CA SER A 44 -2.77 -4.27 -3.63
C SER A 44 -1.56 -3.65 -4.34
N GLN A 45 -0.68 -2.96 -3.61
CA GLN A 45 0.56 -2.40 -4.17
C GLN A 45 1.51 -3.49 -4.70
N ILE A 46 1.69 -4.58 -3.95
CA ILE A 46 2.52 -5.72 -4.39
C ILE A 46 1.95 -6.35 -5.66
N PHE A 47 0.63 -6.56 -5.72
CA PHE A 47 -0.04 -7.09 -6.90
C PHE A 47 0.20 -6.19 -8.11
N PHE A 48 -0.01 -4.88 -7.96
CA PHE A 48 0.18 -3.92 -9.04
C PHE A 48 1.64 -3.89 -9.52
N ALA A 49 2.60 -3.79 -8.61
CA ALA A 49 4.02 -3.79 -8.96
C ALA A 49 4.44 -5.08 -9.68
N THR A 50 3.93 -6.23 -9.22
CA THR A 50 4.16 -7.53 -9.87
C THR A 50 3.53 -7.59 -11.25
N PHE A 51 2.32 -7.07 -11.41
CA PHE A 51 1.62 -7.00 -12.68
C PHE A 51 2.37 -6.14 -13.71
N VAL A 52 2.79 -4.92 -13.32
CA VAL A 52 3.59 -4.04 -14.19
C VAL A 52 4.88 -4.74 -14.61
N LYS A 53 5.60 -5.33 -13.65
CA LYS A 53 6.82 -6.07 -13.92
C LYS A 53 6.59 -7.23 -14.90
N ASN A 54 5.51 -8.00 -14.72
CA ASN A 54 5.17 -9.10 -15.62
C ASN A 54 4.86 -8.63 -17.04
N ILE A 55 4.18 -7.49 -17.20
CA ILE A 55 3.95 -6.90 -18.52
C ILE A 55 5.29 -6.52 -19.16
N GLU A 56 6.18 -5.88 -18.42
CA GLU A 56 7.48 -5.42 -18.94
C GLU A 56 8.40 -6.58 -19.30
N THR A 57 8.50 -7.61 -18.47
CA THR A 57 9.50 -8.68 -18.63
C THR A 57 9.00 -9.85 -19.46
N HIS A 58 7.74 -10.27 -19.27
CA HIS A 58 7.20 -11.50 -19.86
C HIS A 58 6.33 -11.24 -21.09
N ILE A 59 5.45 -10.24 -21.03
CA ILE A 59 4.57 -9.91 -22.17
C ILE A 59 5.32 -9.05 -23.19
N LYS A 60 6.16 -8.11 -22.71
CA LYS A 60 6.89 -7.11 -23.52
C LYS A 60 5.98 -6.26 -24.42
N SER A 61 4.72 -6.05 -24.00
CA SER A 61 3.78 -5.23 -24.76
C SER A 61 4.02 -3.74 -24.52
N ASN A 62 4.73 -3.11 -25.46
CA ASN A 62 5.00 -1.67 -25.43
C ASN A 62 3.71 -0.84 -25.44
N ALA A 63 2.65 -1.33 -26.10
CA ALA A 63 1.34 -0.68 -26.09
C ALA A 63 0.75 -0.66 -24.68
N MET A 64 0.74 -1.81 -23.98
CA MET A 64 0.23 -1.88 -22.61
C MET A 64 1.06 -1.04 -21.63
N THR A 65 2.39 -1.06 -21.74
CA THR A 65 3.26 -0.22 -20.90
C THR A 65 3.00 1.27 -21.12
N LYS A 66 2.78 1.72 -22.37
CA LYS A 66 2.45 3.13 -22.68
C LYS A 66 1.09 3.52 -22.11
N THR A 67 0.08 2.69 -22.28
CA THR A 67 -1.27 2.94 -21.73
C THR A 67 -1.22 3.00 -20.21
N LEU A 68 -0.49 2.10 -19.55
CA LEU A 68 -0.35 2.09 -18.10
C LEU A 68 0.34 3.35 -17.58
N LYS A 69 1.41 3.81 -18.27
CA LYS A 69 2.08 5.08 -17.95
C LYS A 69 1.17 6.29 -18.10
N GLN A 70 0.33 6.32 -19.14
CA GLN A 70 -0.67 7.38 -19.34
C GLN A 70 -1.75 7.36 -18.26
N LEU A 71 -2.24 6.18 -17.88
CA LEU A 71 -3.24 6.03 -16.81
C LEU A 71 -2.70 6.53 -15.46
N ILE A 72 -1.45 6.18 -15.11
CA ILE A 72 -0.80 6.67 -13.89
C ILE A 72 -0.62 8.18 -13.94
N HIS A 73 -0.16 8.74 -15.09
CA HIS A 73 -0.08 10.18 -15.25
C HIS A 73 -1.43 10.86 -15.01
N GLN A 74 -2.49 10.38 -15.66
CA GLN A 74 -3.84 10.94 -15.48
C GLN A 74 -4.30 10.88 -14.02
N GLN A 75 -4.07 9.77 -13.31
CA GLN A 75 -4.41 9.68 -11.88
C GLN A 75 -3.63 10.67 -11.01
N VAL A 76 -2.36 10.96 -11.32
CA VAL A 76 -1.54 11.92 -10.54
C VAL A 76 -1.92 13.38 -10.84
N TYR A 77 -2.36 13.70 -12.05
CA TYR A 77 -2.84 15.05 -12.38
C TYR A 77 -4.29 15.32 -11.94
N HIS A 78 -5.05 14.28 -11.61
CA HIS A 78 -6.42 14.38 -11.11
C HIS A 78 -6.53 14.28 -9.58
N LEU A 79 -5.41 14.05 -8.86
CA LEU A 79 -5.32 14.07 -7.40
C LEU A 79 -4.79 15.42 -6.91
#